data_AF-A0A6C0B1G7-F1
#
_entry.id   AF-A0A6C0B1G7-F1
#
_cell.length_a   1.000
_cell.length_b   1.000
_cell.length_c   1.000
_cell.angle_alpha   90.00
_cell.angle_beta   90.00
_cell.angle_gamma   90.00
#
_symmetry.space_group_name_H-M   'P 1'
#
loop_
_entity.id
_entity.type
_entity.pdbx_description
1 polymer ?
#
loop_
_entity_poly.entity_id
_entity_poly.type
_entity_poly.pdbx_seq_one_letter_code
_entity_poly.pdbx_strand_id
1 'polypeptide(L)'
;MAQCNGVKKDGVRCSVMVIGETQYTRCGTHVATLNKVGPNQIRRDELKYSHTRLSNTIYSNFNELFRGAQVDMLEYERQTRIRDGAIREQEIRYQLELHNLEETITRETEANGGINADRPFIERARERRRIRQDAMRERWRLRNEGWRQGIQQAAPAAGGALAQLAHDRQNVHTSVVVQKVKEMIQKVIQIPVPPEYQTETLKTSGEIILECGLSKQAAWQMMAKYCSDEDVYELGYGIYARVLNSVWQYIKASPDSADLKQILKTEMQDNIGMCAQGNLSRLCNILSGYMEGLVVDAKSKNELIGERLAQLVDIDNVDERTALGRRVLEEHDVPVEEHAIWLEPLIDI
;
A
#
# COMPACT_ATOMS: atom_id res chain seq x y z
N MET A 1 -21.11 44.79 9.16
CA MET A 1 -20.08 43.98 8.47
C MET A 1 -19.20 43.36 9.52
N ALA A 2 -19.02 42.04 9.53
CA ALA A 2 -18.17 41.34 10.50
C ALA A 2 -17.02 40.63 9.76
N GLN A 3 -15.84 40.61 10.36
CA GLN A 3 -14.73 39.83 9.82
C GLN A 3 -15.03 38.34 9.97
N CYS A 4 -14.71 37.55 8.94
CA CYS A 4 -14.82 36.10 8.99
C CYS A 4 -13.99 35.52 10.14
N ASN A 5 -14.61 34.67 10.96
CA ASN A 5 -13.94 34.03 12.10
C ASN A 5 -13.14 32.75 11.77
N GLY A 6 -13.03 32.38 10.49
CA GLY A 6 -12.32 31.18 10.06
C GLY A 6 -10.80 31.36 10.04
N VAL A 7 -10.07 30.24 10.13
CA VAL A 7 -8.60 30.20 10.01
C VAL A 7 -8.22 29.48 8.71
N LYS A 8 -7.35 30.12 7.93
CA LYS A 8 -6.82 29.55 6.69
C LYS A 8 -5.86 28.40 6.99
N LYS A 9 -5.56 27.58 5.98
CA LYS A 9 -4.62 26.45 6.11
C LYS A 9 -3.19 26.84 6.49
N ASP A 10 -2.80 28.09 6.24
CA ASP A 10 -1.52 28.68 6.63
C ASP A 10 -1.52 29.19 8.10
N GLY A 11 -2.60 28.95 8.84
CA GLY A 11 -2.80 29.37 10.22
C GLY A 11 -3.15 30.84 10.41
N VAL A 12 -3.35 31.61 9.33
CA VAL A 12 -3.71 33.03 9.41
C VAL A 12 -5.22 33.19 9.53
N ARG A 13 -5.67 34.09 10.43
CA ARG A 13 -7.08 34.46 10.54
C ARG A 13 -7.58 35.06 9.22
N CYS A 14 -8.78 34.65 8.81
CA CYS A 14 -9.39 35.15 7.60
C CYS A 14 -9.63 36.67 7.68
N SER A 15 -9.17 37.42 6.68
CA SER A 15 -9.36 38.87 6.57
C SER A 15 -10.62 39.27 5.77
N VAL A 16 -11.36 38.29 5.24
CA VAL A 16 -12.54 38.56 4.40
C VAL A 16 -13.67 39.10 5.26
N MET A 17 -14.22 40.25 4.87
CA MET A 17 -15.40 40.85 5.48
C MET A 17 -16.67 40.17 4.96
N VAL A 18 -17.55 39.77 5.88
CA VAL A 18 -18.85 39.19 5.56
C VAL A 18 -19.90 40.30 5.58
N ILE A 19 -20.61 40.46 4.46
CA ILE A 19 -21.64 41.49 4.23
C ILE A 19 -23.02 40.80 4.25
N GLY A 20 -23.88 41.19 5.21
CA GLY A 20 -25.25 40.69 5.35
C GLY A 20 -25.58 40.13 6.74
N GLU A 21 -26.87 40.06 7.08
CA GLU A 21 -27.42 39.30 8.23
C GLU A 21 -27.41 37.78 7.94
N THR A 22 -26.33 37.27 7.39
CA THR A 22 -26.24 35.84 7.13
C THR A 22 -26.07 35.11 8.46
N GLN A 23 -26.86 34.07 8.67
CA GLN A 23 -26.84 33.12 9.80
C GLN A 23 -25.44 32.54 10.15
N TYR A 24 -24.41 32.86 9.37
CA TYR A 24 -23.06 32.34 9.45
C TYR A 24 -22.02 33.45 9.57
N THR A 25 -21.13 33.33 10.56
CA THR A 25 -20.00 34.23 10.85
C THR A 25 -18.77 33.98 9.95
N ARG A 26 -18.95 33.29 8.83
CA ARG A 26 -17.88 32.76 7.96
C ARG A 26 -18.08 33.22 6.51
N CYS A 27 -16.98 33.50 5.80
CA CYS A 27 -17.04 33.79 4.36
C CYS A 27 -17.37 32.52 3.54
N GLY A 28 -17.80 32.69 2.28
CA GLY A 28 -18.25 31.60 1.42
C GLY A 28 -17.29 30.40 1.33
N THR A 29 -15.97 30.65 1.29
CA THR A 29 -14.95 29.58 1.27
C THR A 29 -14.92 28.76 2.57
N HIS A 30 -15.03 29.43 3.72
CA HIS A 30 -15.08 28.74 5.01
C HIS A 30 -16.43 28.05 5.23
N VAL A 31 -17.52 28.61 4.71
CA VAL A 31 -18.84 27.93 4.68
C VAL A 31 -18.79 26.69 3.79
N ALA A 32 -18.14 26.74 2.63
CA ALA A 32 -17.95 25.56 1.78
C ALA A 32 -17.14 24.46 2.48
N THR A 33 -16.13 24.85 3.26
CA THR A 33 -15.33 23.91 4.05
C THR A 33 -16.16 23.33 5.20
N LEU A 34 -16.89 24.16 5.95
CA LEU A 34 -17.85 23.75 6.97
C LEU A 34 -18.83 22.72 6.42
N ASN A 35 -19.40 23.00 5.24
CA ASN A 35 -20.35 22.12 4.55
C ASN A 35 -19.75 20.77 4.11
N LYS A 36 -18.43 20.72 3.97
CA LYS A 36 -17.68 19.53 3.56
C LYS A 36 -17.30 18.65 4.75
N VAL A 37 -16.76 19.23 5.82
CA VAL A 37 -16.15 18.47 6.93
C VAL A 37 -17.01 18.42 8.19
N GLY A 38 -17.90 19.39 8.39
CA GLY A 38 -18.73 19.51 9.59
C GLY A 38 -18.24 20.59 10.56
N PRO A 39 -19.12 21.05 11.47
CA PRO A 39 -18.84 22.11 12.44
C PRO A 39 -17.76 21.78 13.48
N ASN A 40 -17.63 20.54 13.93
CA ASN A 40 -16.63 20.19 14.95
C ASN A 40 -15.28 19.90 14.29
N GLN A 41 -15.27 19.18 13.17
CA GLN A 41 -14.05 18.93 12.41
C GLN A 41 -13.36 20.22 11.95
N ILE A 42 -14.11 21.22 11.47
CA ILE A 42 -13.49 22.48 11.04
C ILE A 42 -12.83 23.22 12.20
N ARG A 43 -13.39 23.17 13.42
CA ARG A 43 -12.79 23.78 14.62
C ARG A 43 -11.45 23.12 14.97
N ARG A 44 -11.40 21.77 14.92
CA ARG A 44 -10.16 21.00 15.14
C ARG A 44 -9.10 21.33 14.09
N ASP A 45 -9.50 21.40 12.82
CA ASP A 45 -8.61 21.73 11.71
C ASP A 45 -8.03 23.15 11.86
N GLU A 46 -8.88 24.13 12.20
CA GLU A 46 -8.48 25.54 12.39
C GLU A 46 -7.54 25.73 13.58
N LEU A 47 -7.79 25.02 14.69
CA LEU A 47 -6.89 24.98 15.84
C LEU A 47 -5.52 24.44 15.42
N LYS A 48 -5.51 23.29 14.72
CA LYS A 48 -4.28 22.68 14.21
C LYS A 48 -3.51 23.61 13.27
N TYR A 49 -4.19 24.30 12.35
CA TYR A 49 -3.53 25.25 11.42
C TYR A 49 -2.83 26.38 12.18
N SER A 50 -3.50 26.92 13.20
CA SER A 50 -2.95 27.99 14.05
C SER A 50 -1.67 27.55 14.76
N HIS A 51 -1.67 26.37 15.39
CA HIS A 51 -0.50 25.82 16.08
C HIS A 51 0.63 25.43 15.10
N THR A 52 0.28 24.86 13.95
CA THR A 52 1.26 24.54 12.90
C THR A 52 2.00 25.80 12.44
N ARG A 53 1.30 26.93 12.28
CA ARG A 53 1.92 28.21 11.93
C ARG A 53 2.87 28.71 13.02
N LEU A 54 2.50 28.60 14.29
CA LEU A 54 3.35 29.02 15.41
C LEU A 54 4.64 28.21 15.46
N SER A 55 4.55 26.88 15.35
CA SER A 55 5.72 25.99 15.29
C SER A 55 6.61 26.32 14.09
N ASN A 56 6.03 26.53 12.91
CA ASN A 56 6.79 26.93 11.71
C ASN A 56 7.48 28.29 11.89
N THR A 57 6.87 29.21 12.64
CA THR A 57 7.47 30.52 12.95
C THR A 57 8.68 30.36 13.87
N ILE A 58 8.61 29.47 14.87
CA ILE A 58 9.75 29.13 15.73
C ILE A 58 10.91 28.56 14.92
N TYR A 59 10.63 27.62 14.01
CA TYR A 59 11.65 27.08 13.10
C TYR A 59 12.22 28.15 12.16
N SER A 60 11.37 29.01 11.60
CA SER A 60 11.80 30.09 10.71
C SER A 60 12.74 31.06 11.42
N ASN A 61 12.36 31.51 12.63
CA ASN A 61 13.18 32.42 13.43
C ASN A 61 14.53 31.78 13.79
N PHE A 62 14.54 30.50 14.15
CA PHE A 62 15.77 29.75 14.41
C PHE A 62 16.68 29.71 13.17
N ASN A 63 16.12 29.38 12.01
CA ASN A 63 16.88 29.32 10.76
C ASN A 63 17.41 30.69 10.34
N GLU A 64 16.69 31.77 10.65
CA GLU A 64 17.12 33.14 10.36
C GLU A 64 18.32 33.59 11.18
N LEU A 65 18.42 33.17 12.45
CA LEU A 65 19.56 33.49 13.33
C LEU A 65 20.90 33.01 12.74
N PHE A 66 20.89 31.93 11.97
CA PHE A 66 22.09 31.31 11.41
C PHE A 66 22.22 31.48 9.89
N ARG A 67 21.39 32.32 9.28
CA ARG A 67 21.43 32.57 7.84
C ARG A 67 22.68 33.39 7.49
N GLY A 68 23.68 32.76 6.88
CA GLY A 68 24.87 33.44 6.34
C GLY A 68 25.92 33.84 7.39
N ALA A 69 25.79 33.38 8.63
CA ALA A 69 26.77 33.62 9.69
C ALA A 69 27.77 32.45 9.79
N GLN A 70 29.02 32.75 10.16
CA GLN A 70 29.94 31.72 10.66
C GLN A 70 29.47 31.33 12.06
N VAL A 71 28.98 30.10 12.19
CA VAL A 71 28.26 29.67 13.40
C VAL A 71 29.23 29.09 14.42
N ASP A 72 29.29 29.70 15.60
CA ASP A 72 29.92 29.07 16.77
C ASP A 72 29.06 27.87 17.22
N MET A 73 29.69 26.70 17.36
CA MET A 73 29.03 25.44 17.70
C MET A 73 28.33 25.51 19.07
N LEU A 74 28.92 26.19 20.05
CA LEU A 74 28.33 26.32 21.39
C LEU A 74 27.05 27.16 21.36
N GLU A 75 27.05 28.27 20.62
CA GLU A 75 25.84 29.09 20.45
C GLU A 75 24.76 28.38 19.63
N TYR A 76 25.14 27.60 18.61
CA TYR A 76 24.19 26.77 17.86
C TYR A 76 23.48 25.75 18.74
N GLU A 77 24.22 25.02 19.59
CA GLU A 77 23.64 24.07 20.54
C GLU A 77 22.75 24.75 21.58
N ARG A 78 23.12 25.95 22.05
CA ARG A 78 22.31 26.74 22.98
C ARG A 78 20.99 27.14 22.32
N GLN A 79 21.02 27.71 21.12
CA GLN A 79 19.81 28.11 20.39
C GLN A 79 18.94 26.92 20.00
N THR A 80 19.55 25.76 19.69
CA THR A 80 18.83 24.51 19.41
C THR A 80 18.02 24.08 20.63
N ARG A 81 18.62 24.10 21.83
CA ARG A 81 17.91 23.77 23.08
C ARG A 81 16.75 24.74 23.36
N ILE A 82 16.93 26.02 23.10
CA ILE A 82 15.88 27.06 23.26
C ILE A 82 14.73 26.78 22.28
N ARG A 83 15.03 26.56 21.00
CA ARG A 83 14.04 26.20 19.97
C ARG A 83 13.26 24.97 20.37
N ASP A 84 13.94 23.89 20.78
CA ASP A 84 13.28 22.63 21.16
C ASP A 84 12.40 22.80 22.40
N GLY A 85 12.82 23.64 23.36
CA GLY A 85 11.99 24.06 24.49
C GLY A 85 10.72 24.77 24.04
N ALA A 86 10.85 25.76 23.15
CA ALA A 86 9.72 26.51 22.61
C ALA A 86 8.75 25.62 21.80
N ILE A 87 9.27 24.67 21.00
CA ILE A 87 8.43 23.70 20.27
C ILE A 87 7.67 22.79 21.24
N ARG A 88 8.33 22.26 22.28
CA ARG A 88 7.63 21.46 23.31
C ARG A 88 6.56 22.27 24.02
N GLU A 89 6.82 23.53 24.34
CA GLU A 89 5.84 24.41 24.95
C GLU A 89 4.63 24.62 24.01
N GLN A 90 4.85 24.87 22.71
CA GLN A 90 3.75 24.98 21.75
C GLN A 90 2.95 23.68 21.63
N GLU A 91 3.61 22.52 21.64
CA GLU A 91 2.92 21.23 21.60
C GLU A 91 2.04 21.03 22.84
N ILE A 92 2.56 21.33 24.04
CA ILE A 92 1.76 21.25 25.28
C ILE A 92 0.54 22.18 25.21
N ARG A 93 0.73 23.42 24.74
CA ARG A 93 -0.38 24.38 24.55
C ARG A 93 -1.42 23.85 23.56
N TYR A 94 -0.99 23.28 22.43
CA TYR A 94 -1.89 22.68 21.45
C TYR A 94 -2.72 21.55 22.08
N GLN A 95 -2.08 20.64 22.82
CA GLN A 95 -2.79 19.52 23.45
C GLN A 95 -3.81 19.99 24.50
N LEU A 96 -3.46 21.00 25.30
CA LEU A 96 -4.38 21.59 26.28
C LEU A 96 -5.58 22.27 25.59
N GLU A 97 -5.34 23.07 24.56
CA GLU A 97 -6.41 23.73 23.80
C GLU A 97 -7.30 22.72 23.06
N LEU A 98 -6.70 21.65 22.52
CA LEU A 98 -7.44 20.57 21.87
C LEU A 98 -8.32 19.83 22.88
N HIS A 99 -7.78 19.51 24.06
CA HIS A 99 -8.54 18.89 25.13
C HIS A 99 -9.75 19.74 25.54
N ASN A 100 -9.54 21.03 25.78
CA ASN A 100 -10.62 21.97 26.12
C ASN A 100 -11.67 22.09 24.99
N LEU A 101 -11.23 22.01 23.73
CA LEU A 101 -12.12 21.99 22.58
C LEU A 101 -12.95 20.70 22.54
N GLU A 102 -12.35 19.54 22.79
CA GLU A 102 -13.06 18.26 22.85
C GLU A 102 -14.09 18.20 24.00
N GLU A 103 -13.74 18.72 25.18
CA GLU A 103 -14.70 18.85 26.30
C GLU A 103 -15.87 19.76 25.92
N THR A 104 -15.61 20.84 25.20
CA THR A 104 -16.65 21.75 24.72
C THR A 104 -17.55 21.07 23.69
N ILE A 105 -16.97 20.35 22.72
CA ILE A 105 -17.72 19.56 21.73
C ILE A 105 -18.55 18.47 22.42
N THR A 106 -18.01 17.82 23.46
CA THR A 106 -18.70 16.78 24.23
C THR A 106 -19.92 17.37 24.92
N ARG A 107 -19.76 18.48 25.65
CA ARG A 107 -20.88 19.20 26.29
C ARG A 107 -21.94 19.67 25.29
N GLU A 108 -21.52 20.22 24.15
CA GLU A 108 -22.43 20.62 23.06
C GLU A 108 -23.19 19.41 22.48
N THR A 109 -22.53 18.26 22.36
CA THR A 109 -23.15 17.03 21.86
C THR A 109 -24.15 16.47 22.87
N GLU A 110 -23.83 16.46 24.16
CA GLU A 110 -24.73 16.06 25.24
C GLU A 110 -25.97 16.98 25.30
N ALA A 111 -25.76 18.30 25.21
CA ALA A 111 -26.85 19.28 25.15
C ALA A 111 -27.76 19.09 23.91
N ASN A 112 -27.20 18.56 22.82
CA ASN A 112 -27.94 18.21 21.60
C ASN A 112 -28.49 16.77 21.61
N GLY A 113 -28.79 16.23 22.81
CA GLY A 113 -29.37 14.89 22.96
C GLY A 113 -28.44 13.74 22.57
N GLY A 114 -27.12 13.95 22.62
CA GLY A 114 -26.10 12.97 22.25
C GLY A 114 -25.87 12.86 20.73
N ILE A 115 -26.48 13.74 19.92
CA ILE A 115 -26.35 13.70 18.46
C ILE A 115 -25.11 14.49 18.04
N ASN A 116 -24.10 13.77 17.53
CA ASN A 116 -22.90 14.39 16.95
C ASN A 116 -23.25 15.24 15.73
N ALA A 117 -22.97 16.54 15.81
CA ALA A 117 -23.24 17.52 14.75
C ALA A 117 -22.51 17.24 13.42
N ASP A 118 -21.37 16.53 13.46
CA ASP A 118 -20.62 16.15 12.26
C ASP A 118 -21.21 14.92 11.55
N ARG A 119 -22.13 14.17 12.19
CA ARG A 119 -22.66 12.90 11.68
C ARG A 119 -23.18 12.98 10.24
N PRO A 120 -24.02 13.96 9.85
CA PRO A 120 -24.49 14.07 8.47
C PRO A 120 -23.35 14.30 7.46
N PHE A 121 -22.28 14.98 7.88
CA PHE A 121 -21.12 15.29 7.04
C PHE A 121 -20.24 14.05 6.86
N ILE A 122 -20.04 13.30 7.94
CA ILE A 122 -19.34 12.01 7.95
C ILE A 122 -20.07 11.00 7.04
N GLU A 123 -21.38 10.89 7.15
CA GLU A 123 -22.20 10.00 6.32
C GLU A 123 -22.13 10.40 4.84
N ARG A 124 -22.27 11.69 4.49
CA ARG A 124 -22.07 12.17 3.10
C ARG A 124 -20.65 11.90 2.58
N ALA A 125 -19.63 12.00 3.43
CA ALA A 125 -18.25 11.71 3.04
C ALA A 125 -18.02 10.21 2.79
N ARG A 126 -18.58 9.34 3.63
CA ARG A 126 -18.58 7.88 3.45
C ARG A 126 -19.31 7.51 2.17
N GLU A 127 -20.47 8.11 1.92
CA GLU A 127 -21.26 7.88 0.70
C GLU A 127 -20.49 8.25 -0.56
N ARG A 128 -19.89 9.45 -0.60
CA ARG A 128 -19.04 9.86 -1.73
C ARG A 128 -17.85 8.93 -1.93
N ARG A 129 -17.27 8.38 -0.85
CA ARG A 129 -16.18 7.40 -0.95
C ARG A 129 -16.68 6.09 -1.54
N ARG A 130 -17.84 5.60 -1.10
CA ARG A 130 -18.50 4.40 -1.65
C ARG A 130 -18.81 4.58 -3.13
N ILE A 131 -19.48 5.66 -3.52
CA ILE A 131 -19.78 5.98 -4.93
C ILE A 131 -18.51 6.04 -5.77
N ARG A 132 -17.41 6.65 -5.27
CA ARG A 132 -16.13 6.66 -5.99
C ARG A 132 -15.53 5.26 -6.12
N GLN A 133 -15.59 4.45 -5.08
CA GLN A 133 -15.13 3.06 -5.12
C GLN A 133 -15.97 2.24 -6.11
N ASP A 134 -17.28 2.43 -6.13
CA ASP A 134 -18.19 1.77 -7.07
C ASP A 134 -17.97 2.24 -8.49
N ALA A 135 -17.83 3.54 -8.74
CA ALA A 135 -17.51 4.10 -10.04
C ALA A 135 -16.11 3.68 -10.52
N MET A 136 -15.15 3.52 -9.62
CA MET A 136 -13.81 2.99 -9.95
C MET A 136 -13.89 1.50 -10.29
N ARG A 137 -14.66 0.70 -9.53
CA ARG A 137 -14.94 -0.71 -9.84
C ARG A 137 -15.64 -0.86 -11.17
N GLU A 138 -16.65 -0.04 -11.45
CA GLU A 138 -17.39 -0.05 -12.71
C GLU A 138 -16.53 0.43 -13.88
N ARG A 139 -15.71 1.47 -13.70
CA ARG A 139 -14.73 1.89 -14.72
C ARG A 139 -13.72 0.78 -15.01
N TRP A 140 -13.26 0.07 -13.98
CA TRP A 140 -12.38 -1.08 -14.13
C TRP A 140 -13.09 -2.24 -14.84
N ARG A 141 -14.37 -2.49 -14.53
CA ARG A 141 -15.24 -3.47 -15.21
C ARG A 141 -15.40 -3.14 -16.69
N LEU A 142 -15.83 -1.93 -17.04
CA LEU A 142 -16.02 -1.47 -18.41
C LEU A 142 -14.73 -1.49 -19.22
N ARG A 143 -13.60 -1.08 -18.61
CA ARG A 143 -12.27 -1.18 -19.24
C ARG A 143 -11.93 -2.63 -19.56
N ASN A 144 -12.24 -3.54 -18.63
CA ASN A 144 -12.03 -4.96 -18.80
C ASN A 144 -13.02 -5.62 -19.77
N GLU A 145 -14.25 -5.12 -19.89
CA GLU A 145 -15.24 -5.56 -20.86
C GLU A 145 -14.88 -5.09 -22.27
N GLY A 146 -14.37 -3.86 -22.44
CA GLY A 146 -13.80 -3.39 -23.71
C GLY A 146 -12.56 -4.19 -24.13
N TRP A 147 -11.71 -4.58 -23.17
CA TRP A 147 -10.62 -5.54 -23.39
C TRP A 147 -11.14 -6.92 -23.80
N ARG A 148 -12.20 -7.42 -23.17
CA ARG A 148 -12.85 -8.70 -23.53
C ARG A 148 -13.52 -8.67 -24.91
N GLN A 149 -14.19 -7.59 -25.29
CA GLN A 149 -14.80 -7.44 -26.61
C GLN A 149 -13.75 -7.34 -27.73
N GLY A 150 -12.60 -6.72 -27.46
CA GLY A 150 -11.44 -6.74 -28.37
C GLY A 150 -10.85 -8.13 -28.56
N ILE A 151 -10.88 -8.98 -27.53
CA ILE A 151 -10.47 -10.40 -27.61
C ILE A 151 -11.55 -11.25 -28.32
N GLN A 152 -12.84 -10.97 -28.11
CA GLN A 152 -13.94 -11.77 -28.67
C GLN A 152 -14.14 -11.60 -30.19
N GLN A 153 -13.60 -10.54 -30.78
CA GLN A 153 -13.51 -10.40 -32.25
C GLN A 153 -12.34 -11.20 -32.85
N ALA A 154 -11.37 -11.63 -32.04
CA ALA A 154 -10.36 -12.61 -32.40
C ALA A 154 -10.79 -13.98 -31.84
N ALA A 155 -11.74 -14.63 -32.49
CA ALA A 155 -12.05 -16.02 -32.16
C ALA A 155 -10.81 -16.90 -32.39
N PRO A 156 -10.59 -17.89 -31.51
CA PRO A 156 -10.57 -19.24 -32.06
C PRO A 156 -11.56 -20.15 -31.37
N ALA A 157 -11.91 -21.16 -32.15
CA ALA A 157 -12.88 -22.20 -31.85
C ALA A 157 -12.50 -23.02 -30.61
N ALA A 158 -13.56 -23.52 -29.96
CA ALA A 158 -13.62 -24.77 -29.19
C ALA A 158 -12.38 -25.15 -28.35
N GLY A 159 -12.41 -24.79 -27.07
CA GLY A 159 -11.49 -25.34 -26.06
C GLY A 159 -12.17 -25.35 -24.68
N GLY A 160 -12.81 -26.47 -24.33
CA GLY A 160 -13.48 -26.68 -23.05
C GLY A 160 -12.52 -26.68 -21.86
N ALA A 161 -13.03 -26.29 -20.69
CA ALA A 161 -12.40 -26.29 -19.35
C ALA A 161 -11.07 -25.50 -19.17
N LEU A 162 -10.12 -25.57 -20.09
CA LEU A 162 -8.82 -24.87 -20.04
C LEU A 162 -8.94 -23.36 -20.31
N ALA A 163 -9.84 -22.94 -21.21
CA ALA A 163 -10.13 -21.51 -21.44
C ALA A 163 -10.82 -20.85 -20.23
N GLN A 164 -11.53 -21.63 -19.41
CA GLN A 164 -12.14 -21.14 -18.16
C GLN A 164 -11.09 -20.91 -17.07
N LEU A 165 -10.03 -21.73 -17.02
CA LEU A 165 -8.90 -21.56 -16.09
C LEU A 165 -8.04 -20.33 -16.43
N ALA A 166 -7.79 -20.09 -17.72
CA ALA A 166 -7.02 -18.93 -18.19
C ALA A 166 -7.75 -17.59 -18.03
N HIS A 167 -9.08 -17.60 -17.93
CA HIS A 167 -9.90 -16.41 -17.72
C HIS A 167 -10.29 -16.16 -16.25
N ASP A 168 -9.80 -16.99 -15.32
CA ASP A 168 -10.02 -16.80 -13.89
C ASP A 168 -9.12 -15.70 -13.32
N ARG A 169 -9.74 -14.56 -12.97
CA ARG A 169 -9.07 -13.44 -12.29
C ARG A 169 -8.75 -13.73 -10.82
N GLN A 170 -9.13 -14.90 -10.31
CA GLN A 170 -8.82 -15.41 -8.98
C GLN A 170 -7.82 -16.58 -8.99
N ASN A 171 -6.87 -16.63 -9.94
CA ASN A 171 -5.83 -17.67 -9.98
C ASN A 171 -5.05 -17.83 -8.64
N VAL A 172 -4.98 -16.80 -7.80
CA VAL A 172 -4.40 -16.84 -6.43
C VAL A 172 -5.19 -17.70 -5.42
N HIS A 173 -6.42 -18.11 -5.74
CA HIS A 173 -7.25 -18.99 -4.93
C HIS A 173 -7.42 -20.40 -5.53
N THR A 174 -6.73 -20.71 -6.63
CA THR A 174 -6.69 -22.09 -7.14
C THR A 174 -5.89 -22.96 -6.18
N SER A 175 -6.34 -24.19 -5.93
CA SER A 175 -5.67 -25.13 -5.01
C SER A 175 -4.19 -25.32 -5.34
N VAL A 176 -3.82 -25.27 -6.62
CA VAL A 176 -2.44 -25.40 -7.10
C VAL A 176 -1.57 -24.20 -6.70
N VAL A 177 -2.06 -22.97 -6.87
CA VAL A 177 -1.31 -21.75 -6.48
C VAL A 177 -1.24 -21.63 -4.96
N VAL A 178 -2.33 -21.93 -4.27
CA VAL A 178 -2.35 -21.99 -2.80
C VAL A 178 -1.33 -23.01 -2.28
N GLN A 179 -1.24 -24.19 -2.90
CA GLN A 179 -0.30 -25.23 -2.49
C GLN A 179 1.15 -24.81 -2.68
N LYS A 180 1.49 -24.21 -3.84
CA LYS A 180 2.83 -23.65 -4.07
C LYS A 180 3.19 -22.55 -3.08
N VAL A 181 2.24 -21.66 -2.76
CA VAL A 181 2.45 -20.60 -1.76
C VAL A 181 2.67 -21.20 -0.37
N LYS A 182 1.93 -22.25 0.02
CA LYS A 182 2.16 -22.97 1.27
C LYS A 182 3.57 -23.56 1.34
N GLU A 183 4.04 -24.19 0.27
CA GLU A 183 5.39 -24.77 0.20
C GLU A 183 6.49 -23.70 0.30
N MET A 184 6.30 -22.56 -0.36
CA MET A 184 7.21 -21.42 -0.23
C MET A 184 7.24 -20.89 1.20
N ILE A 185 6.07 -20.70 1.82
CA ILE A 185 5.97 -20.25 3.22
C ILE A 185 6.70 -21.23 4.14
N GLN A 186 6.51 -22.54 3.96
CA GLN A 186 7.18 -23.56 4.77
C GLN A 186 8.70 -23.52 4.64
N LYS A 187 9.24 -23.18 3.47
CA LYS A 187 10.68 -22.97 3.30
C LYS A 187 11.13 -21.68 3.98
N VAL A 188 10.41 -20.58 3.77
CA VAL A 188 10.76 -19.28 4.33
C VAL A 188 10.78 -19.32 5.87
N ILE A 189 9.81 -19.96 6.52
CA ILE A 189 9.77 -20.03 7.99
C ILE A 189 10.88 -20.89 8.61
N GLN A 190 11.63 -21.66 7.80
CA GLN A 190 12.81 -22.39 8.28
C GLN A 190 14.04 -21.49 8.45
N ILE A 191 14.01 -20.26 7.91
CA ILE A 191 15.08 -19.28 8.15
C ILE A 191 15.14 -18.99 9.65
N PRO A 192 16.30 -19.16 10.29
CA PRO A 192 16.43 -19.00 11.73
C PRO A 192 16.15 -17.54 12.13
N VAL A 193 15.20 -17.37 13.06
CA VAL A 193 14.86 -16.07 13.65
C VAL A 193 15.40 -16.02 15.08
N PRO A 194 16.34 -15.10 15.38
CA PRO A 194 16.86 -14.96 16.75
C PRO A 194 15.75 -14.53 17.73
N PRO A 195 15.86 -14.87 19.02
CA PRO A 195 14.83 -14.56 20.03
C PRO A 195 14.42 -13.09 20.07
N GLU A 196 15.36 -12.16 19.85
CA GLU A 196 15.11 -10.73 19.84
C GLU A 196 14.31 -10.22 18.61
N TYR A 197 14.03 -11.08 17.64
CA TYR A 197 13.17 -10.81 16.48
C TYR A 197 11.89 -11.64 16.48
N GLN A 198 11.57 -12.31 17.59
CA GLN A 198 10.27 -12.96 17.73
C GLN A 198 9.14 -11.92 17.70
N THR A 199 7.95 -12.35 17.28
CA THR A 199 6.80 -11.49 16.97
C THR A 199 6.48 -10.49 18.09
N GLU A 200 6.57 -10.92 19.34
CA GLU A 200 6.28 -10.14 20.56
C GLU A 200 7.19 -8.92 20.76
N THR A 201 8.39 -8.94 20.17
CA THR A 201 9.39 -7.86 20.34
C THR A 201 9.13 -6.65 19.43
N LEU A 202 8.29 -6.81 18.40
CA LEU A 202 8.03 -5.83 17.33
C LEU A 202 9.30 -5.32 16.59
N LYS A 203 10.47 -5.87 16.88
CA LYS A 203 11.76 -5.36 16.40
C LYS A 203 11.86 -5.37 14.88
N THR A 204 11.47 -6.47 14.24
CA THR A 204 11.39 -6.60 12.77
C THR A 204 10.55 -5.48 12.15
N SER A 205 9.34 -5.27 12.66
CA SER A 205 8.43 -4.26 12.11
C SER A 205 8.98 -2.84 12.27
N GLY A 206 9.64 -2.54 13.40
CA GLY A 206 10.28 -1.26 13.65
C GLY A 206 11.48 -1.00 12.73
N GLU A 207 12.35 -1.99 12.58
CA GLU A 207 13.52 -1.89 11.68
C GLU A 207 13.09 -1.73 10.22
N ILE A 208 12.12 -2.50 9.74
CA ILE A 208 11.61 -2.35 8.36
C ILE A 208 11.09 -0.93 8.10
N ILE A 209 10.30 -0.37 9.03
CA ILE A 209 9.74 0.98 8.88
C ILE A 209 10.85 2.03 8.77
N LEU A 210 11.88 1.92 9.62
CA LEU A 210 12.97 2.87 9.68
C LEU A 210 13.96 2.72 8.52
N GLU A 211 14.35 1.49 8.21
CA GLU A 211 15.42 1.19 7.25
C GLU A 211 14.95 1.16 5.79
N CYS A 212 13.69 0.78 5.53
CA CYS A 212 13.17 0.71 4.17
C CYS A 212 12.45 1.99 3.73
N GLY A 213 12.22 2.94 4.64
CA GLY A 213 11.54 4.20 4.34
C GLY A 213 10.14 4.00 3.79
N LEU A 214 9.33 3.17 4.48
CA LEU A 214 7.97 2.86 4.07
C LEU A 214 7.07 4.11 4.12
N SER A 215 6.07 4.16 3.24
CA SER A 215 5.02 5.19 3.34
C SER A 215 4.18 4.95 4.59
N LYS A 216 3.57 6.00 5.16
CA LYS A 216 2.70 5.87 6.35
C LYS A 216 1.59 4.83 6.17
N GLN A 217 1.05 4.72 4.96
CA GLN A 217 -0.02 3.78 4.63
C GLN A 217 0.50 2.33 4.54
N ALA A 218 1.65 2.11 3.88
CA ALA A 218 2.27 0.79 3.81
C ALA A 218 2.70 0.31 5.20
N ALA A 219 3.34 1.18 5.99
CA ALA A 219 3.73 0.88 7.37
C ALA A 219 2.53 0.51 8.25
N TRP A 220 1.43 1.25 8.15
CA TRP A 220 0.22 0.97 8.92
C TRP A 220 -0.40 -0.39 8.53
N GLN A 221 -0.53 -0.69 7.23
CA GLN A 221 -1.08 -1.96 6.80
C GLN A 221 -0.19 -3.14 7.19
N MET A 222 1.12 -3.02 6.97
CA MET A 222 2.09 -4.04 7.38
C MET A 222 1.97 -4.31 8.87
N MET A 223 1.93 -3.26 9.71
CA MET A 223 1.77 -3.40 11.16
C MET A 223 0.42 -4.03 11.54
N ALA A 224 -0.67 -3.64 10.88
CA ALA A 224 -2.00 -4.21 11.13
C ALA A 224 -2.04 -5.72 10.86
N LYS A 225 -1.32 -6.20 9.83
CA LYS A 225 -1.19 -7.63 9.52
C LYS A 225 -0.16 -8.35 10.39
N TYR A 226 0.89 -7.65 10.79
CA TYR A 226 1.90 -8.18 11.70
C TYR A 226 1.35 -8.43 13.11
N CYS A 227 0.50 -7.55 13.62
CA CYS A 227 -0.16 -7.73 14.92
C CYS A 227 -1.44 -8.56 14.85
N SER A 228 -1.75 -9.17 13.70
CA SER A 228 -2.97 -9.95 13.52
C SER A 228 -2.72 -11.42 13.86
N ASP A 229 -3.61 -11.99 14.67
CA ASP A 229 -3.67 -13.43 14.94
C ASP A 229 -4.42 -14.21 13.83
N GLU A 230 -4.56 -13.65 12.63
CA GLU A 230 -5.16 -14.37 11.50
C GLU A 230 -4.37 -15.66 11.19
N ASP A 231 -5.05 -16.80 11.21
CA ASP A 231 -4.54 -18.05 10.65
C ASP A 231 -4.88 -18.08 9.15
N VAL A 232 -3.84 -17.91 8.33
CA VAL A 232 -3.98 -17.90 6.87
C VAL A 232 -3.40 -19.20 6.34
N TYR A 233 -4.17 -19.88 5.49
CA TYR A 233 -3.81 -21.18 4.90
C TYR A 233 -3.69 -22.34 5.89
N GLU A 234 -4.21 -22.22 7.12
CA GLU A 234 -4.10 -23.24 8.19
C GLU A 234 -2.62 -23.51 8.56
N LEU A 235 -1.80 -22.45 8.53
CA LEU A 235 -0.36 -22.50 8.83
C LEU A 235 -0.05 -22.00 10.25
N GLY A 236 -1.10 -21.71 11.03
CA GLY A 236 -1.04 -21.32 12.43
C GLY A 236 -1.18 -19.82 12.66
N TYR A 237 -1.50 -19.46 13.89
CA TYR A 237 -1.71 -18.07 14.33
C TYR A 237 -0.46 -17.21 14.11
N GLY A 238 -0.68 -15.96 13.69
CA GLY A 238 0.38 -14.98 13.49
C GLY A 238 1.35 -15.33 12.34
N ILE A 239 0.90 -16.16 11.38
CA ILE A 239 1.74 -16.64 10.27
C ILE A 239 2.36 -15.48 9.47
N TYR A 240 1.64 -14.36 9.30
CA TYR A 240 2.17 -13.18 8.62
C TYR A 240 3.43 -12.63 9.31
N ALA A 241 3.40 -12.48 10.63
CA ALA A 241 4.54 -11.98 11.40
C ALA A 241 5.72 -12.94 11.34
N ARG A 242 5.46 -14.24 11.48
CA ARG A 242 6.49 -15.28 11.41
C ARG A 242 7.20 -15.27 10.05
N VAL A 243 6.44 -15.21 8.96
CA VAL A 243 6.99 -15.10 7.60
C VAL A 243 7.78 -13.80 7.43
N LEU A 244 7.25 -12.66 7.88
CA LEU A 244 7.96 -11.38 7.78
C LEU A 244 9.27 -11.37 8.58
N ASN A 245 9.30 -11.98 9.77
CA ASN A 245 10.51 -12.12 10.58
C ASN A 245 11.58 -12.91 9.84
N SER A 246 11.22 -14.07 9.29
CA SER A 246 12.12 -14.90 8.50
C SER A 246 12.63 -14.17 7.26
N VAL A 247 11.75 -13.51 6.50
CA VAL A 247 12.14 -12.69 5.34
C VAL A 247 13.13 -11.60 5.75
N TRP A 248 12.86 -10.89 6.84
CA TRP A 248 13.75 -9.83 7.32
C TRP A 248 15.13 -10.35 7.72
N GLN A 249 15.21 -11.50 8.41
CA GLN A 249 16.51 -12.11 8.73
C GLN A 249 17.30 -12.47 7.48
N TYR A 250 16.62 -12.98 6.45
CA TYR A 250 17.26 -13.26 5.17
C TYR A 250 17.83 -12.01 4.52
N ILE A 251 17.04 -10.94 4.46
CA ILE A 251 17.46 -9.66 3.89
C ILE A 251 18.68 -9.11 4.61
N LYS A 252 18.71 -9.21 5.94
CA LYS A 252 19.86 -8.72 6.75
C LYS A 252 21.12 -9.54 6.55
N ALA A 253 21.00 -10.84 6.36
CA ALA A 253 22.13 -11.73 6.13
C ALA A 253 22.61 -11.76 4.67
N SER A 254 21.83 -11.22 3.73
CA SER A 254 22.13 -11.25 2.31
C SER A 254 23.17 -10.21 1.90
N PRO A 255 24.12 -10.55 1.00
CA PRO A 255 25.01 -9.56 0.38
C PRO A 255 24.24 -8.51 -0.44
N ASP A 256 23.05 -8.84 -0.95
CA ASP A 256 22.19 -7.97 -1.77
C ASP A 256 21.14 -7.23 -0.93
N SER A 257 21.43 -7.01 0.36
CA SER A 257 20.48 -6.46 1.33
C SER A 257 19.86 -5.12 0.91
N ALA A 258 20.60 -4.26 0.20
CA ALA A 258 20.09 -2.97 -0.25
C ALA A 258 18.97 -3.13 -1.30
N ASP A 259 19.18 -4.01 -2.27
CA ASP A 259 18.21 -4.28 -3.34
C ASP A 259 16.98 -5.00 -2.78
N LEU A 260 17.19 -5.98 -1.90
CA LEU A 260 16.11 -6.67 -1.21
C LEU A 260 15.25 -5.75 -0.33
N LYS A 261 15.85 -4.74 0.33
CA LYS A 261 15.09 -3.71 1.07
C LYS A 261 14.24 -2.87 0.12
N GLN A 262 14.75 -2.57 -1.08
CA GLN A 262 14.00 -1.81 -2.09
C GLN A 262 12.86 -2.66 -2.68
N ILE A 263 13.07 -3.95 -2.91
CA ILE A 263 12.01 -4.89 -3.32
C ILE A 263 10.95 -5.02 -2.24
N LEU A 264 11.34 -5.22 -0.98
CA LEU A 264 10.43 -5.26 0.16
C LEU A 264 9.57 -4.00 0.23
N LYS A 265 10.19 -2.82 0.09
CA LYS A 265 9.48 -1.55 0.07
C LYS A 265 8.41 -1.49 -1.03
N THR A 266 8.76 -1.88 -2.25
CA THR A 266 7.84 -1.92 -3.39
C THR A 266 6.68 -2.88 -3.13
N GLU A 267 6.97 -4.11 -2.68
CA GLU A 267 5.95 -5.11 -2.35
C GLU A 267 5.02 -4.64 -1.22
N MET A 268 5.54 -3.98 -0.19
CA MET A 268 4.72 -3.40 0.88
C MET A 268 3.80 -2.27 0.38
N GLN A 269 4.19 -1.53 -0.65
CA GLN A 269 3.36 -0.48 -1.25
C GLN A 269 2.28 -1.08 -2.16
N ASP A 270 2.64 -2.07 -2.97
CA ASP A 270 1.71 -2.76 -3.87
C ASP A 270 0.69 -3.62 -3.11
N ASN A 271 1.04 -4.07 -1.92
CA ASN A 271 0.15 -4.79 -1.03
C ASN A 271 -1.04 -3.97 -0.55
N ILE A 272 -1.03 -2.64 -0.68
CA ILE A 272 -2.04 -1.76 -0.09
C ILE A 272 -3.46 -2.13 -0.56
N GLY A 273 -4.32 -2.55 0.38
CA GLY A 273 -5.70 -2.95 0.11
C GLY A 273 -5.90 -4.40 -0.36
N MET A 274 -4.85 -5.22 -0.39
CA MET A 274 -4.93 -6.65 -0.70
C MET A 274 -5.37 -7.50 0.51
N CYS A 275 -5.93 -8.68 0.24
CA CYS A 275 -6.31 -9.66 1.26
C CYS A 275 -5.09 -10.32 1.92
N ALA A 276 -5.28 -10.98 3.07
CA ALA A 276 -4.18 -11.56 3.85
C ALA A 276 -3.38 -12.63 3.08
N GLN A 277 -4.08 -13.46 2.29
CA GLN A 277 -3.48 -14.45 1.39
C GLN A 277 -2.59 -13.82 0.32
N GLY A 278 -3.04 -12.72 -0.29
CA GLY A 278 -2.26 -11.96 -1.26
C GLY A 278 -1.02 -11.31 -0.66
N ASN A 279 -1.14 -10.76 0.55
CA ASN A 279 0.01 -10.17 1.27
C ASN A 279 1.07 -11.23 1.58
N LEU A 280 0.68 -12.42 2.04
CA LEU A 280 1.60 -13.53 2.31
C LEU A 280 2.31 -14.05 1.06
N SER A 281 1.59 -14.17 -0.06
CA SER A 281 2.21 -14.56 -1.33
C SER A 281 3.27 -13.55 -1.78
N ARG A 282 3.00 -12.25 -1.65
CA ARG A 282 3.95 -11.20 -2.02
C ARG A 282 5.16 -11.14 -1.09
N LEU A 283 5.03 -11.51 0.19
CA LEU A 283 6.19 -11.66 1.08
C LEU A 283 7.16 -12.73 0.58
N CYS A 284 6.66 -13.85 0.06
CA CYS A 284 7.50 -14.90 -0.50
C CYS A 284 8.20 -14.44 -1.78
N ASN A 285 7.55 -13.60 -2.58
CA ASN A 285 8.10 -13.06 -3.83
C ASN A 285 9.33 -12.16 -3.60
N ILE A 286 9.47 -11.52 -2.43
CA ILE A 286 10.63 -10.68 -2.09
C ILE A 286 11.94 -11.48 -2.20
N LEU A 287 11.89 -12.78 -1.88
CA LEU A 287 13.06 -13.66 -1.88
C LEU A 287 13.20 -14.47 -3.18
N SER A 288 12.29 -14.26 -4.14
CA SER A 288 12.32 -14.94 -5.43
C SER A 288 13.58 -14.56 -6.20
N GLY A 289 14.33 -15.57 -6.65
CA GLY A 289 15.62 -15.36 -7.32
C GLY A 289 16.80 -15.07 -6.39
N TYR A 290 16.55 -14.90 -5.08
CA TYR A 290 17.60 -14.70 -4.07
C TYR A 290 17.80 -15.91 -3.16
N MET A 291 16.76 -16.71 -2.92
CA MET A 291 16.86 -17.94 -2.13
C MET A 291 16.73 -19.18 -3.01
N GLU A 292 17.67 -20.10 -2.87
CA GLU A 292 17.68 -21.36 -3.60
C GLU A 292 16.41 -22.18 -3.27
N GLY A 293 15.72 -22.65 -4.30
CA GLY A 293 14.49 -23.42 -4.14
C GLY A 293 13.21 -22.59 -3.91
N LEU A 294 13.29 -21.25 -3.87
CA LEU A 294 12.16 -20.34 -4.10
C LEU A 294 12.10 -19.96 -5.59
N VAL A 295 11.67 -20.91 -6.42
CA VAL A 295 11.42 -20.66 -7.85
C VAL A 295 10.00 -20.15 -8.01
N VAL A 296 9.86 -18.84 -8.25
CA VAL A 296 8.60 -18.24 -8.75
C VAL A 296 8.65 -18.21 -10.27
N ASP A 297 8.95 -19.34 -10.91
CA ASP A 297 8.40 -19.55 -12.25
C ASP A 297 6.99 -20.08 -12.05
N ALA A 298 6.07 -19.14 -11.84
CA ALA A 298 4.73 -19.30 -12.37
C ALA A 298 4.72 -18.87 -13.85
N LYS A 299 5.79 -19.18 -14.61
CA LYS A 299 5.59 -19.43 -16.03
C LYS A 299 4.64 -20.60 -16.10
N SER A 300 3.49 -20.37 -16.71
CA SER A 300 2.57 -21.45 -17.02
C SER A 300 3.33 -22.54 -17.78
N LYS A 301 2.88 -23.80 -17.68
CA LYS A 301 3.43 -24.92 -18.46
C LYS A 301 3.60 -24.55 -19.94
N ASN A 302 2.68 -23.72 -20.45
CA ASN A 302 2.66 -23.19 -21.81
C ASN A 302 3.76 -22.15 -22.10
N GLU A 303 4.12 -21.30 -21.15
CA GLU A 303 5.23 -20.34 -21.30
C GLU A 303 6.59 -21.05 -21.31
N LEU A 304 6.76 -22.09 -20.51
CA LEU A 304 7.96 -22.94 -20.52
C LEU A 304 8.11 -23.71 -21.83
N ILE A 305 7.00 -24.26 -22.35
CA ILE A 305 6.96 -24.93 -23.64
C ILE A 305 7.27 -23.94 -24.77
N GLY A 306 6.62 -22.77 -24.79
CA GLY A 306 6.82 -21.76 -25.83
C GLY A 306 8.27 -21.25 -25.92
N GLU A 307 8.92 -21.02 -24.77
CA GLU A 307 10.31 -20.58 -24.72
C GLU A 307 11.29 -21.67 -25.21
N ARG A 308 11.06 -22.93 -24.85
CA ARG A 308 11.85 -24.06 -25.35
C ARG A 308 11.69 -24.28 -26.84
N LEU A 309 10.47 -24.15 -27.37
CA LEU A 309 10.24 -24.26 -28.81
C LEU A 309 10.87 -23.09 -29.58
N ALA A 310 10.85 -21.88 -29.03
CA ALA A 310 11.49 -20.72 -29.65
C ALA A 310 13.01 -20.90 -29.84
N GLN A 311 13.69 -21.63 -28.94
CA GLN A 311 15.12 -21.94 -29.07
C GLN A 311 15.44 -22.95 -30.18
N LEU A 312 14.43 -23.67 -30.68
CA LEU A 312 14.59 -24.64 -31.78
C LEU A 312 14.41 -23.99 -33.15
N VAL A 313 13.88 -22.77 -33.23
CA VAL A 313 13.62 -22.05 -34.48
C VAL A 313 14.86 -21.92 -35.35
N ASP A 314 16.02 -21.71 -34.73
CA ASP A 314 17.30 -21.49 -35.42
C ASP A 314 17.93 -22.78 -35.98
N ILE A 315 17.28 -23.95 -35.84
CA ILE A 315 17.73 -25.21 -36.45
C ILE A 315 17.26 -25.27 -37.91
N ASP A 316 18.18 -25.33 -38.86
CA ASP A 316 17.89 -25.30 -40.30
C ASP A 316 17.12 -26.54 -40.81
N ASN A 317 17.35 -27.71 -40.21
CA ASN A 317 16.69 -28.94 -40.61
C ASN A 317 15.32 -29.08 -39.95
N VAL A 318 14.26 -28.93 -40.74
CA VAL A 318 12.86 -28.97 -40.29
C VAL A 318 12.50 -30.29 -39.63
N ASP A 319 12.93 -31.44 -40.18
CA ASP A 319 12.59 -32.75 -39.61
C ASP A 319 13.22 -32.95 -38.23
N GLU A 320 14.46 -32.49 -38.06
CA GLU A 320 15.18 -32.54 -36.79
C GLU A 320 14.57 -31.56 -35.77
N ARG A 321 14.25 -30.34 -36.20
CA ARG A 321 13.60 -29.29 -35.41
C ARG A 321 12.23 -29.74 -34.89
N THR A 322 11.40 -30.33 -35.74
CA THR A 322 10.07 -30.83 -35.37
C THR A 322 10.16 -32.08 -34.48
N ALA A 323 11.13 -32.97 -34.70
CA ALA A 323 11.35 -34.13 -33.83
C ALA A 323 11.80 -33.72 -32.40
N LEU A 324 12.67 -32.72 -32.29
CA LEU A 324 13.08 -32.16 -31.00
C LEU A 324 11.91 -31.43 -30.32
N GLY A 325 11.13 -30.65 -31.08
CA GLY A 325 9.92 -30.00 -30.57
C GLY A 325 8.91 -31.01 -30.02
N ARG A 326 8.71 -32.14 -30.71
CA ARG A 326 7.82 -33.22 -30.22
C ARG A 326 8.30 -33.82 -28.90
N ARG A 327 9.60 -34.05 -28.74
CA ARG A 327 10.17 -34.53 -27.47
C ARG A 327 9.95 -33.54 -26.34
N VAL A 328 10.08 -32.24 -26.59
CA VAL A 328 9.77 -31.20 -25.60
C VAL A 328 8.30 -31.27 -25.17
N LEU A 329 7.38 -31.51 -26.10
CA LEU A 329 5.94 -31.65 -25.80
C LEU A 329 5.62 -32.94 -25.03
N GLU A 330 6.29 -34.04 -25.36
CA GLU A 330 6.17 -35.33 -24.65
C GLU A 330 6.74 -35.27 -23.23
N GLU A 331 7.91 -34.65 -23.04
CA GLU A 331 8.53 -34.40 -21.72
C GLU A 331 7.61 -33.60 -20.78
N HIS A 332 6.70 -32.82 -21.37
CA HIS A 332 5.74 -32.02 -20.65
C HIS A 332 4.32 -32.58 -20.77
N ASP A 333 4.09 -33.86 -21.02
CA ASP A 333 2.76 -34.50 -21.02
C ASP A 333 1.69 -33.72 -21.82
N VAL A 334 2.05 -33.11 -22.96
CA VAL A 334 1.07 -32.44 -23.84
C VAL A 334 0.33 -33.52 -24.63
N PRO A 335 -1.01 -33.49 -24.70
CA PRO A 335 -1.77 -34.48 -25.47
C PRO A 335 -1.37 -34.49 -26.95
N VAL A 336 -1.25 -35.67 -27.55
CA VAL A 336 -0.72 -35.84 -28.92
C VAL A 336 -1.56 -35.09 -29.96
N GLU A 337 -2.86 -35.01 -29.72
CA GLU A 337 -3.83 -34.25 -30.51
C GLU A 337 -3.54 -32.73 -30.55
N GLU A 338 -2.85 -32.19 -29.54
CA GLU A 338 -2.48 -30.77 -29.47
C GLU A 338 -1.09 -30.49 -30.08
N HIS A 339 -0.27 -31.52 -30.35
CA HIS A 339 1.11 -31.34 -30.81
C HIS A 339 1.20 -30.60 -32.14
N ALA A 340 0.23 -30.82 -33.04
CA ALA A 340 0.21 -30.17 -34.34
C ALA A 340 0.18 -28.64 -34.21
N ILE A 341 -0.58 -28.11 -33.25
CA ILE A 341 -0.76 -26.67 -33.02
C ILE A 341 0.54 -26.04 -32.51
N TRP A 342 1.28 -26.76 -31.66
CA TRP A 342 2.52 -26.25 -31.06
C TRP A 342 3.72 -26.35 -32.00
N LEU A 343 3.72 -27.32 -32.93
CA LEU A 343 4.82 -27.54 -33.86
C LEU A 343 4.66 -26.77 -35.18
N GLU A 344 3.46 -26.30 -35.51
CA GLU A 344 3.16 -25.48 -36.71
C GLU A 344 4.14 -24.30 -36.89
N PRO A 345 4.47 -23.50 -35.86
CA PRO A 345 5.43 -22.40 -36.00
C PRO A 345 6.86 -22.84 -36.30
N LEU A 346 7.21 -24.11 -36.07
CA LEU A 346 8.52 -24.68 -36.39
C LEU A 346 8.58 -25.30 -37.78
N ILE A 347 7.46 -25.40 -38.48
CA ILE A 347 7.36 -25.98 -39.84
C ILE A 347 7.28 -24.86 -40.89
N ASP A 348 6.60 -23.76 -40.58
CA ASP A 348 6.31 -22.66 -41.50
C ASP A 348 7.37 -21.53 -41.54
N ILE A 349 8.66 -21.86 -41.33
CA ILE A 349 9.78 -20.89 -41.37
C ILE A 349 10.61 -21.05 -42.64
#